data_AF-A0A7X6GGV9-F1
#
_entry.id   AF-A0A7X6GGV9-F1
#
_cell.length_a   1.000
_cell.length_b   1.000
_cell.length_c   1.000
_cell.angle_alpha   90.00
_cell.angle_beta   90.00
_cell.angle_gamma   90.00
#
_symmetry.space_group_name_H-M   'P 1'
#
loop_
_entity.id
_entity.type
_entity.pdbx_description
1 polymer ?
#
loop_
_entity_poly.entity_id
_entity_poly.type
_entity_poly.pdbx_seq_one_letter_code
_entity_poly.pdbx_strand_id
1 'polypeptide(L)'
;MQNSLTLSKYVKQRNGVPLGAKRSMRNMLYRSFGARSFAQFWRHWNPIWSYYLSRNVMRPLNAFLPTSLSVLITFLISGALHDLAVSVVKWKAVFFFTPWFGIMGTIVIAFSALGISYDKFRWIIRATFNFLTILCSLGIAYLVESMYVL
;
A
#
# COMPACT_ATOMS: atom_id res chain seq x y z
N MET A 1 -23.13 2.07 17.95
CA MET A 1 -22.06 1.06 18.14
C MET A 1 -21.42 0.73 16.80
N GLN A 2 -20.23 1.24 16.50
CA GLN A 2 -19.49 0.81 15.30
C GLN A 2 -18.91 -0.58 15.58
N ASN A 3 -19.49 -1.63 14.98
CA ASN A 3 -18.94 -2.98 15.05
C ASN A 3 -17.51 -2.98 14.51
N SER A 4 -16.51 -2.99 15.39
CA SER A 4 -15.12 -3.04 14.98
C SER A 4 -14.87 -4.39 14.31
N LEU A 5 -14.66 -4.37 13.01
CA LEU A 5 -14.34 -5.57 12.23
C LEU A 5 -13.06 -6.19 12.81
N THR A 6 -13.11 -7.45 13.21
CA THR A 6 -11.94 -8.14 13.78
C THR A 6 -10.89 -8.37 12.68
N LEU A 7 -9.61 -8.48 13.06
CA LEU A 7 -8.53 -8.76 12.12
C LEU A 7 -8.82 -9.99 11.25
N SER A 8 -9.29 -11.09 11.86
CA SER A 8 -9.61 -12.32 11.14
C SER A 8 -10.74 -12.13 10.10
N LYS A 9 -11.79 -11.38 10.45
CA LYS A 9 -12.87 -11.04 9.50
C LYS A 9 -12.35 -10.13 8.39
N TYR A 10 -11.48 -9.17 8.72
CA TYR A 10 -10.89 -8.22 7.76
C TYR A 10 -10.02 -8.95 6.74
N VAL A 11 -9.12 -9.82 7.20
CA VAL A 11 -8.24 -10.60 6.34
C VAL A 11 -9.03 -11.56 5.47
N LYS A 12 -10.04 -12.25 6.02
CA LYS A 12 -10.94 -13.12 5.24
C LYS A 12 -11.65 -12.35 4.12
N GLN A 13 -12.12 -11.13 4.39
CA GLN A 13 -12.75 -10.28 3.38
C GLN A 13 -11.78 -9.88 2.26
N ARG A 14 -10.53 -9.52 2.60
CA ARG A 14 -9.52 -9.06 1.61
C ARG A 14 -8.91 -10.20 0.80
N ASN A 15 -8.51 -11.29 1.45
CA ASN A 15 -7.81 -12.42 0.81
C ASN A 15 -8.75 -13.54 0.35
N GLY A 16 -10.01 -13.54 0.79
CA GLY A 16 -10.97 -14.62 0.52
C GLY A 16 -10.71 -15.90 1.33
N VAL A 17 -9.66 -15.94 2.15
CA VAL A 17 -9.30 -17.08 3.02
C VAL A 17 -9.01 -16.61 4.44
N PRO A 18 -9.20 -17.45 5.47
CA PRO A 18 -8.90 -17.10 6.85
C PRO A 18 -7.44 -16.69 7.07
N LEU A 19 -7.20 -15.94 8.14
CA LEU A 19 -5.86 -15.63 8.63
C LEU A 19 -5.09 -16.93 8.90
N GLY A 20 -3.82 -17.02 8.48
CA GLY A 20 -2.99 -18.22 8.64
C GLY A 20 -3.24 -19.34 7.63
N ALA A 21 -4.20 -19.20 6.70
CA ALA A 21 -4.43 -20.23 5.69
C ALA A 21 -3.23 -20.40 4.73
N LYS A 22 -2.90 -21.64 4.37
CA LYS A 22 -1.77 -21.99 3.47
C LYS A 22 -1.76 -21.21 2.14
N ARG A 23 -2.94 -20.86 1.61
CA ARG A 23 -3.08 -20.12 0.34
C ARG A 23 -3.14 -18.59 0.52
N SER A 24 -2.94 -18.05 1.73
CA SER A 24 -3.10 -16.63 2.03
C SER A 24 -2.19 -15.75 1.17
N MET A 25 -0.89 -16.08 1.09
CA MET A 25 0.07 -15.32 0.28
C MET A 25 -0.27 -15.36 -1.21
N ARG A 26 -0.55 -16.56 -1.76
CA ARG A 26 -0.97 -16.72 -3.16
C ARG A 26 -2.21 -15.86 -3.48
N ASN A 27 -3.22 -15.91 -2.62
CA ASN A 27 -4.45 -15.14 -2.82
C ASN A 27 -4.22 -13.64 -2.70
N MET A 28 -3.38 -13.21 -1.75
CA MET A 28 -2.99 -11.81 -1.60
C MET A 28 -2.34 -11.31 -2.89
N LEU A 29 -1.28 -11.98 -3.36
CA LEU A 29 -0.57 -11.61 -4.58
C LEU A 29 -1.50 -11.61 -5.81
N TYR A 30 -2.29 -12.68 -5.98
CA TYR A 30 -3.23 -12.78 -7.10
C TYR A 30 -4.26 -11.64 -7.11
N ARG A 31 -4.76 -11.24 -5.93
CA ARG A 31 -5.75 -10.16 -5.81
C ARG A 31 -5.14 -8.77 -5.89
N SER A 32 -3.95 -8.56 -5.34
CA SER A 32 -3.24 -7.29 -5.42
C SER A 32 -2.87 -6.97 -6.86
N PHE A 33 -2.14 -7.85 -7.55
CA PHE A 33 -1.78 -7.63 -8.95
C PHE A 33 -2.99 -7.66 -9.88
N GLY A 34 -3.99 -8.50 -9.58
CA GLY A 34 -5.26 -8.54 -10.28
C GLY A 34 -6.24 -7.42 -9.94
N ALA A 35 -5.86 -6.42 -9.13
CA ALA A 35 -6.74 -5.34 -8.72
C ALA A 35 -7.24 -4.55 -9.94
N ARG A 36 -8.31 -3.77 -9.78
CA ARG A 36 -8.88 -2.95 -10.88
C ARG A 36 -8.32 -1.53 -10.93
N SER A 37 -7.62 -1.11 -9.89
CA SER A 37 -6.95 0.19 -9.77
C SER A 37 -5.81 0.09 -8.77
N PHE A 38 -4.87 1.03 -8.82
CA PHE A 38 -3.72 1.01 -7.91
C PHE A 38 -4.16 1.24 -6.45
N ALA A 39 -5.22 2.02 -6.23
CA ALA A 39 -5.84 2.12 -4.90
C ALA A 39 -6.38 0.76 -4.41
N GLN A 40 -6.95 -0.07 -5.28
CA GLN A 40 -7.40 -1.42 -4.92
C GLN A 40 -6.24 -2.39 -4.67
N PHE A 41 -5.11 -2.24 -5.38
CA PHE A 41 -3.90 -3.03 -5.11
C PHE A 41 -3.53 -2.96 -3.61
N TRP A 42 -3.46 -1.74 -3.06
CA TRP A 42 -3.11 -1.51 -1.65
C TRP A 42 -4.18 -1.98 -0.65
N ARG A 43 -5.42 -2.20 -1.09
CA ARG A 43 -6.46 -2.82 -0.23
C ARG A 43 -6.23 -4.32 -0.05
N HIS A 44 -5.58 -4.97 -1.01
CA HIS A 44 -5.27 -6.39 -0.98
C HIS A 44 -3.84 -6.67 -0.51
N TRP A 45 -2.90 -5.75 -0.77
CA TRP A 45 -1.51 -5.90 -0.37
C TRP A 45 -1.36 -5.85 1.16
N ASN A 46 -0.89 -6.96 1.73
CA ASN A 46 -0.66 -7.14 3.16
C ASN A 46 -1.83 -6.68 4.05
N PRO A 47 -2.97 -7.42 4.06
CA PRO A 47 -4.18 -6.98 4.75
C PRO A 47 -4.03 -6.88 6.27
N ILE A 48 -3.06 -7.57 6.87
CA ILE A 48 -2.76 -7.42 8.31
C ILE A 48 -2.18 -6.03 8.56
N TRP A 49 -1.20 -5.63 7.74
CA TRP A 49 -0.60 -4.30 7.81
C TRP A 49 -1.64 -3.20 7.52
N SER A 50 -2.43 -3.35 6.45
CA SER A 50 -3.48 -2.38 6.13
C SER A 50 -4.54 -2.28 7.22
N TYR A 51 -4.82 -3.35 7.97
CA TYR A 51 -5.76 -3.32 9.09
C TYR A 51 -5.30 -2.36 10.19
N TYR A 52 -4.04 -2.48 10.63
CA TYR A 52 -3.49 -1.64 11.68
C TYR A 52 -3.29 -0.19 11.22
N LEU A 53 -2.79 0.03 10.01
CA LEU A 53 -2.69 1.38 9.44
C LEU A 53 -4.06 2.03 9.31
N SER A 54 -5.07 1.30 8.81
CA SER A 54 -6.42 1.86 8.71
C SER A 54 -6.98 2.21 10.09
N ARG A 55 -6.79 1.36 11.10
CA ARG A 55 -7.34 1.54 12.44
C ARG A 55 -6.65 2.66 13.22
N ASN A 56 -5.32 2.70 13.19
CA ASN A 56 -4.52 3.53 14.08
C ASN A 56 -3.99 4.81 13.43
N VAL A 57 -4.01 4.89 12.09
CA VAL A 57 -3.46 6.04 11.35
C VAL A 57 -4.55 6.67 10.50
N MET A 58 -5.04 5.96 9.47
CA MET A 58 -5.90 6.58 8.46
C MET A 58 -7.27 7.02 9.02
N ARG A 59 -7.90 6.21 9.89
CA ARG A 59 -9.20 6.56 10.49
C ARG A 59 -9.11 7.77 11.43
N PRO A 60 -8.15 7.83 12.38
CA PRO A 60 -7.92 9.05 13.15
C PRO A 60 -7.67 10.27 12.27
N LEU A 61 -6.81 10.16 11.24
CA LEU A 61 -6.51 11.29 10.36
C LEU A 61 -7.73 11.76 9.57
N ASN A 62 -8.58 10.83 9.08
CA ASN A 62 -9.81 11.17 8.36
C ASN A 62 -10.84 11.93 9.22
N ALA A 63 -10.70 11.96 10.54
CA ALA A 63 -11.55 12.80 11.38
C ALA A 63 -11.20 14.30 11.29
N PHE A 64 -10.00 14.64 10.81
CA PHE A 64 -9.48 16.00 10.80
C PHE A 64 -9.02 16.47 9.41
N LEU A 65 -8.64 15.54 8.52
CA LEU A 65 -8.02 15.82 7.23
C LEU A 65 -8.85 15.26 6.06
N PRO A 66 -8.77 15.89 4.86
CA PRO A 66 -9.30 15.31 3.65
C PRO A 66 -8.71 13.92 3.37
N THR A 67 -9.52 13.03 2.80
CA THR A 67 -9.13 11.64 2.53
C THR A 67 -7.82 11.50 1.76
N SER A 68 -7.54 12.39 0.80
CA SER A 68 -6.29 12.37 0.04
C SER A 68 -5.06 12.58 0.93
N LEU A 69 -5.12 13.57 1.84
CA LEU A 69 -4.03 13.86 2.76
C LEU A 69 -3.85 12.73 3.77
N SER A 70 -4.94 12.17 4.30
CA SER A 70 -4.88 11.00 5.17
C SER A 70 -4.25 9.79 4.48
N VAL A 71 -4.54 9.57 3.19
CA VAL A 71 -3.89 8.52 2.39
C VAL A 71 -2.39 8.78 2.31
N LEU A 72 -1.96 9.98 1.91
CA LEU A 72 -0.54 10.32 1.78
C LEU A 72 0.22 10.12 3.10
N ILE A 73 -0.31 10.66 4.20
CA ILE A 73 0.32 10.53 5.53
C ILE A 73 0.36 9.05 5.96
N THR A 74 -0.68 8.27 5.67
CA THR A 74 -0.68 6.83 5.98
C THR A 74 0.42 6.09 5.22
N PHE A 75 0.65 6.45 3.95
CA PHE A 75 1.77 5.90 3.17
C PHE A 75 3.12 6.31 3.75
N LEU A 76 3.32 7.58 4.10
CA LEU A 76 4.56 8.07 4.71
C LEU A 76 4.85 7.36 6.04
N ILE A 77 3.86 7.22 6.92
CA ILE A 77 4.00 6.48 8.18
C ILE A 77 4.32 5.00 7.91
N SER A 78 3.67 4.39 6.92
CA SER A 78 4.01 3.02 6.50
C SER A 78 5.47 2.91 6.08
N GLY A 79 5.94 3.83 5.23
CA GLY A 79 7.34 3.87 4.79
C GLY A 79 8.32 4.08 5.95
N ALA A 80 8.03 5.00 6.87
CA ALA A 80 8.86 5.27 8.05
C ALA A 80 8.97 4.05 8.96
N LEU A 81 7.90 3.27 9.12
CA LEU A 81 7.94 2.01 9.88
C LEU A 81 8.80 0.93 9.17
N HIS A 82 8.85 0.91 7.84
CA HIS A 82 9.75 0.01 7.10
C HIS A 82 11.20 0.45 7.22
N ASP A 83 11.46 1.76 7.10
CA ASP A 83 12.77 2.36 7.32
C ASP A 83 13.30 2.03 8.72
N LEU A 84 12.46 2.17 9.75
CA LEU A 84 12.81 1.79 11.12
C LEU A 84 13.13 0.29 11.23
N ALA A 85 12.27 -0.58 10.70
CA ALA A 85 12.47 -2.03 10.77
C ALA A 85 13.77 -2.46 10.07
N VAL A 86 14.04 -1.93 8.88
CA VAL A 86 15.28 -2.24 8.15
C VAL A 86 16.49 -1.62 8.84
N SER A 87 16.36 -0.43 9.43
CA SER A 87 17.45 0.21 10.17
C SER A 87 17.88 -0.60 11.39
N VAL A 88 16.91 -1.14 12.14
CA VAL A 88 17.17 -2.03 13.28
C VAL A 88 17.87 -3.30 12.84
N VAL A 89 17.41 -3.93 11.74
CA VAL A 89 18.02 -5.16 11.22
C VAL A 89 19.43 -4.93 10.70
N LYS A 90 19.67 -3.81 10.00
CA LYS A 90 20.97 -3.48 9.40
C LYS A 90 21.92 -2.74 10.33
N TRP A 91 21.47 -2.34 11.52
CA TRP A 91 22.20 -1.45 12.44
C TRP A 91 22.72 -0.18 11.76
N LYS A 92 21.95 0.35 10.80
CA LYS A 92 22.28 1.55 10.01
C LYS A 92 21.01 2.34 9.73
N ALA A 93 21.06 3.66 9.85
CA ALA A 93 19.93 4.50 9.48
C ALA A 93 19.61 4.36 7.97
N VAL A 94 18.36 4.00 7.66
CA VAL A 94 17.81 3.86 6.30
C VAL A 94 16.60 4.78 6.18
N PHE A 95 16.51 5.54 5.10
CA PHE A 95 15.43 6.50 4.81
C PHE A 95 14.85 6.32 3.40
N PHE A 96 14.94 5.12 2.84
CA PHE A 96 14.56 4.84 1.45
C PHE A 96 13.06 4.56 1.29
N PHE A 97 12.45 3.85 2.24
CA PHE A 97 11.06 3.41 2.13
C PHE A 97 10.07 4.57 2.32
N THR A 98 10.38 5.55 3.16
CA THR A 98 9.54 6.75 3.35
C THR A 98 9.28 7.52 2.06
N PRO A 99 10.29 8.00 1.31
CA PRO A 99 10.07 8.70 0.05
C PRO A 99 9.42 7.79 -1.00
N TRP A 100 9.80 6.51 -1.08
CA TRP A 100 9.20 5.58 -2.03
C TRP A 100 7.70 5.35 -1.78
N PHE A 101 7.30 5.13 -0.52
CA PHE A 101 5.89 5.04 -0.16
C PHE A 101 5.16 6.36 -0.36
N GLY A 102 5.81 7.51 -0.12
CA GLY A 102 5.27 8.83 -0.45
C GLY A 102 4.91 8.96 -1.93
N ILE A 103 5.83 8.56 -2.82
CA ILE A 103 5.60 8.53 -4.28
C ILE A 103 4.40 7.62 -4.61
N MET A 104 4.37 6.40 -4.08
CA MET A 104 3.25 5.47 -4.31
C MET A 104 1.91 6.01 -3.77
N GLY A 105 1.91 6.69 -2.63
CA GLY A 105 0.74 7.36 -2.07
C GLY A 105 0.21 8.48 -2.97
N THR A 106 1.11 9.31 -3.51
CA THR A 106 0.78 10.35 -4.49
C THR A 106 0.19 9.76 -5.76
N ILE A 107 0.76 8.65 -6.28
CA ILE A 107 0.21 7.94 -7.44
C ILE A 107 -1.21 7.41 -7.15
N VAL A 108 -1.43 6.83 -5.95
CA VAL A 108 -2.78 6.37 -5.54
C VAL A 108 -3.78 7.53 -5.55
N ILE A 109 -3.40 8.70 -5.03
CA ILE A 109 -4.26 9.89 -4.98
C ILE A 109 -4.54 10.39 -6.41
N ALA A 110 -3.51 10.56 -7.22
CA ALA A 110 -3.63 11.03 -8.60
C ALA A 110 -4.51 10.10 -9.43
N PHE A 111 -4.28 8.78 -9.38
CA PHE A 111 -5.08 7.81 -10.12
C PHE A 111 -6.54 7.79 -9.66
N SER A 112 -6.76 7.94 -8.35
CA SER A 112 -8.13 8.00 -7.80
C SER A 112 -8.85 9.28 -8.22
N ALA A 113 -8.15 10.43 -8.23
CA ALA A 113 -8.71 11.72 -8.65
C ALA A 113 -9.03 11.74 -10.16
N LEU A 114 -8.21 11.09 -10.98
CA LEU A 114 -8.42 10.95 -12.43
C LEU A 114 -9.40 9.83 -12.81
N GLY A 115 -9.93 9.08 -11.84
CA GLY A 115 -10.84 7.96 -12.10
C GLY A 115 -10.19 6.81 -12.89
N ILE A 116 -8.86 6.64 -12.81
CA ILE A 116 -8.12 5.62 -13.56
C ILE A 116 -8.53 4.23 -13.04
N SER A 117 -9.18 3.47 -13.91
CA SER A 117 -9.58 2.08 -13.71
C SER A 117 -9.19 1.26 -14.92
N TYR A 118 -8.74 0.04 -14.67
CA TYR A 118 -8.43 -0.97 -15.69
C TYR A 118 -9.24 -2.24 -15.44
N ASP A 119 -10.47 -2.07 -14.97
CA ASP A 119 -11.44 -3.13 -14.66
C ASP A 119 -11.88 -3.95 -15.88
N LYS A 120 -11.98 -3.30 -17.05
CA LYS A 120 -12.35 -3.94 -18.33
C LYS A 120 -11.28 -4.90 -18.86
N PHE A 121 -10.05 -4.81 -18.35
CA PHE A 121 -8.94 -5.61 -18.84
C PHE A 121 -8.82 -6.96 -18.13
N ARG A 122 -8.25 -7.94 -18.85
CA ARG A 122 -7.96 -9.28 -18.31
C ARG A 122 -6.92 -9.20 -17.20
N TRP A 123 -6.94 -10.19 -16.30
CA TRP A 123 -6.06 -10.22 -15.11
C TRP A 123 -4.59 -9.93 -15.42
N ILE A 124 -4.02 -10.50 -16.49
CA ILE A 124 -2.60 -10.31 -16.84
C ILE A 124 -2.27 -8.85 -17.15
N ILE A 125 -3.14 -8.15 -17.88
CA ILE A 125 -2.94 -6.73 -18.22
C ILE A 125 -2.99 -5.89 -16.94
N ARG A 126 -3.94 -6.17 -16.05
CA ARG A 126 -4.05 -5.48 -14.75
C ARG A 126 -2.83 -5.72 -13.86
N ALA A 127 -2.32 -6.95 -13.86
CA ALA A 127 -1.09 -7.32 -13.16
C ALA A 127 0.10 -6.55 -13.70
N THR A 128 0.25 -6.46 -15.02
CA THR A 128 1.29 -5.66 -15.68
C THR A 128 1.19 -4.19 -15.29
N PHE A 129 0.01 -3.57 -15.34
CA PHE A 129 -0.14 -2.16 -14.93
C PHE A 129 0.24 -1.91 -13.47
N ASN A 130 -0.22 -2.74 -12.53
CA ASN A 130 0.14 -2.62 -11.12
C ASN A 130 1.64 -2.81 -10.91
N PHE A 131 2.22 -3.84 -11.54
CA PHE A 131 3.63 -4.16 -11.42
C PHE A 131 4.51 -3.05 -11.99
N LEU A 132 4.20 -2.54 -13.19
CA LEU A 132 4.90 -1.41 -13.80
C LEU A 132 4.77 -0.15 -12.95
N THR A 133 3.61 0.11 -12.35
CA THR A 133 3.44 1.26 -11.45
C THR A 133 4.41 1.18 -10.26
N ILE A 134 4.57 -0.01 -9.67
CA ILE A 134 5.54 -0.24 -8.59
C ILE A 134 6.97 -0.04 -9.10
N LEU A 135 7.33 -0.63 -10.25
CA LEU A 135 8.68 -0.48 -10.82
C LEU A 135 9.02 0.96 -11.18
N CYS A 136 8.09 1.70 -11.80
CA CYS A 136 8.27 3.11 -12.10
C CYS A 136 8.43 3.94 -10.82
N SER A 137 7.60 3.71 -9.80
CA SER A 137 7.73 4.40 -8.51
C SER A 137 9.05 4.10 -7.82
N LEU A 138 9.56 2.87 -7.95
CA LEU A 138 10.85 2.45 -7.41
C LEU A 138 12.00 3.13 -8.17
N GLY A 139 11.93 3.19 -9.50
CA GLY A 139 12.89 3.93 -10.32
C GLY A 139 12.97 5.41 -9.94
N ILE A 140 11.81 6.05 -9.72
CA ILE A 140 11.76 7.43 -9.21
C ILE A 140 12.40 7.53 -7.83
N ALA A 141 12.13 6.58 -6.92
CA ALA A 141 12.74 6.59 -5.59
C ALA A 141 14.27 6.50 -5.63
N TYR A 142 14.83 5.64 -6.50
CA TYR A 142 16.29 5.57 -6.72
C TYR A 142 16.87 6.83 -7.34
N LEU A 143 16.15 7.45 -8.28
CA LEU A 143 16.56 8.75 -8.82
C LEU A 143 16.60 9.81 -7.73
N VAL A 144 15.57 9.89 -6.89
CA VAL A 144 15.53 10.81 -5.74
C VAL A 144 16.68 10.52 -4.77
N GLU A 145 16.92 9.26 -4.41
CA GLU A 145 18.04 8.87 -3.54
C GLU A 145 19.39 9.33 -4.14
N SER A 146 19.59 9.15 -5.45
CA SER A 146 20.84 9.57 -6.12
C SER A 146 21.11 11.08 -6.07
N MET A 147 20.06 11.90 -5.94
CA MET A 147 20.21 13.36 -5.82
C MET A 147 20.69 13.80 -4.43
N TYR A 148 20.50 12.97 -3.40
CA TYR A 148 20.89 13.27 -2.01
C TYR A 148 22.18 12.59 -1.57
N VAL A 149 22.72 11.68 -2.40
CA VAL A 149 23.98 10.96 -2.14
C VAL A 149 25.16 11.62 -2.90
N LEU A 150 24.95 12.82 -3.44
CA LEU A 150 25.98 13.69 -4.04
C LEU A 150 26.71 14.52 -2.98
#